data_AF-A0A369W8C1-F1
#
_entry.id   AF-A0A369W8C1-F1
#
_cell.length_a   1.000
_cell.length_b   1.000
_cell.length_c   1.000
_cell.angle_alpha   90.00
_cell.angle_beta   90.00
_cell.angle_gamma   90.00
#
_symmetry.space_group_name_H-M   'P 1'
#
loop_
_entity.id
_entity.type
_entity.pdbx_description
1 polymer ?
#
loop_
_entity_poly.entity_id
_entity_poly.type
_entity_poly.pdbx_seq_one_letter_code
_entity_poly.pdbx_strand_id
1 'polypeptide(L)' 'MSTPIDTTSEDFITIIAPSMAEVMASYKAQRLAERQYSIVHRAGKHSFTMADGEPLFEGTPMIAATFARRG' A
#
# COMPACT_ATOMS: atom_id res chain seq x y z
N MET A 1 -8.93 19.59 -30.16
CA MET A 1 -9.47 18.30 -29.67
C MET A 1 -8.71 17.94 -28.42
N SER A 2 -9.31 18.12 -27.25
CA SER A 2 -8.71 17.70 -25.97
C SER A 2 -9.11 16.25 -25.72
N THR A 3 -8.14 15.37 -25.49
CA THR A 3 -8.37 14.00 -25.08
C THR A 3 -9.12 13.97 -23.75
N PRO A 4 -10.09 13.06 -23.55
CA PRO A 4 -10.66 12.88 -22.24
C PRO A 4 -9.54 12.33 -21.34
N ILE A 5 -9.16 13.10 -20.33
CA ILE A 5 -8.47 12.55 -19.17
C ILE A 5 -9.47 11.58 -18.54
N ASP A 6 -9.29 10.30 -18.83
CA ASP A 6 -9.98 9.24 -18.10
C ASP A 6 -9.41 9.25 -16.68
N THR A 7 -9.96 10.13 -15.84
CA THR A 7 -9.63 10.22 -14.44
C THR A 7 -10.35 9.13 -13.68
N THR A 8 -10.17 7.86 -14.06
CA THR A 8 -10.30 6.78 -13.09
C THR A 8 -9.20 7.02 -12.07
N SER A 9 -9.52 7.78 -11.02
CA SER A 9 -8.63 8.07 -9.91
C SER A 9 -8.00 6.77 -9.45
N GLU A 10 -6.72 6.57 -9.74
CA GLU A 10 -5.99 5.41 -9.26
C GLU A 10 -6.01 5.47 -7.73
N ASP A 11 -6.80 4.59 -7.12
CA ASP A 11 -7.00 4.56 -5.67
C ASP A 11 -6.06 3.52 -5.06
N PHE A 12 -5.22 3.98 -4.14
CA PHE A 12 -4.15 3.18 -3.54
C PHE A 12 -4.32 3.04 -2.04
N ILE A 13 -4.07 1.84 -1.53
CA ILE A 13 -3.95 1.55 -0.10
C ILE A 13 -2.57 0.95 0.15
N THR A 14 -1.84 1.48 1.12
CA THR A 14 -0.61 0.87 1.61
C THR A 14 -0.83 0.30 3.00
N ILE A 15 -0.56 -0.98 3.18
CA ILE A 15 -0.56 -1.63 4.51
C ILE A 15 0.88 -1.76 4.97
N ILE A 16 1.17 -1.21 6.16
CA ILE A 16 2.48 -1.29 6.80
C ILE A 16 2.40 -2.25 7.99
N ALA A 17 3.23 -3.29 8.02
CA ALA A 17 3.26 -4.27 9.11
C ALA A 17 4.64 -4.95 9.27
N PRO A 18 4.95 -5.57 10.43
CA PRO A 18 6.21 -6.29 10.68
C PRO A 18 6.46 -7.47 9.72
N SER A 19 5.39 -8.09 9.22
CA SER A 19 5.46 -9.30 8.39
C SER A 19 4.43 -9.33 7.27
N MET A 20 4.69 -10.14 6.24
CA MET A 20 3.77 -10.29 5.11
C MET A 20 2.49 -11.02 5.55
N ALA A 21 2.60 -11.90 6.55
CA ALA A 21 1.44 -12.59 7.12
C ALA A 21 0.45 -11.57 7.72
N GLU A 22 0.95 -10.57 8.45
CA GLU A 22 0.11 -9.50 9.02
C GLU A 22 -0.46 -8.57 7.96
N VAL A 23 0.33 -8.23 6.93
CA VAL A 23 -0.18 -7.51 5.75
C VAL A 23 -1.38 -8.25 5.15
N MET A 24 -1.23 -9.55 4.89
CA MET A 24 -2.28 -10.35 4.26
C MET A 24 -3.48 -10.60 5.18
N ALA A 25 -3.27 -10.68 6.50
CA ALA A 25 -4.35 -10.74 7.47
C ALA A 25 -5.19 -9.45 7.44
N SER A 26 -4.53 -8.29 7.44
CA SER A 26 -5.18 -6.98 7.32
C SER A 26 -5.90 -6.83 5.96
N TYR A 27 -5.27 -7.24 4.87
CA TYR A 27 -5.88 -7.25 3.53
C TYR A 27 -7.20 -8.03 3.49
N LYS A 28 -7.23 -9.22 4.11
CA LYS A 28 -8.45 -10.04 4.23
C LYS A 28 -9.49 -9.40 5.15
N ALA A 29 -9.08 -8.92 6.32
CA ALA A 29 -9.98 -8.28 7.29
C ALA A 29 -10.69 -7.05 6.70
N GLN A 30 -10.00 -6.30 5.85
CA GLN A 30 -10.54 -5.12 5.15
C GLN A 30 -11.31 -5.45 3.86
N ARG A 31 -11.45 -6.74 3.50
CA ARG A 31 -12.12 -7.23 2.28
C ARG A 31 -11.61 -6.54 1.01
N LEU A 32 -10.30 -6.30 0.94
CA LEU A 32 -9.71 -5.51 -0.15
C LEU A 32 -9.83 -6.20 -1.52
N ALA A 33 -9.83 -7.54 -1.54
CA ALA A 33 -10.08 -8.30 -2.76
C ALA A 33 -11.47 -8.03 -3.35
N GLU A 34 -12.51 -8.02 -2.51
CA GLU A 34 -13.90 -7.75 -2.92
C GLU A 34 -14.06 -6.32 -3.43
N ARG A 35 -13.26 -5.41 -2.89
CA ARG A 35 -13.17 -4.00 -3.31
C ARG A 35 -12.23 -3.80 -4.52
N GLN A 36 -11.80 -4.88 -5.17
CA GLN A 36 -10.98 -4.90 -6.38
C GLN A 36 -9.57 -4.31 -6.22
N TYR A 37 -9.03 -4.29 -5.00
CA TYR A 37 -7.62 -3.95 -4.80
C TYR A 37 -6.72 -5.13 -5.12
N SER A 38 -5.59 -4.85 -5.74
CA SER A 38 -4.56 -5.84 -6.07
C SER A 38 -3.17 -5.26 -5.84
N ILE A 39 -2.21 -6.11 -5.46
CA ILE A 39 -0.85 -5.66 -5.14
C ILE A 39 -0.17 -5.12 -6.40
N VAL A 40 0.43 -3.93 -6.31
CA VAL A 40 0.99 -3.25 -7.49
C VAL A 40 2.44 -3.65 -7.78
N HIS A 41 3.20 -4.07 -6.77
CA HIS A 41 4.58 -4.52 -6.91
C HIS A 41 4.95 -5.53 -5.81
N ARG A 42 6.13 -6.17 -5.92
CA ARG A 42 6.68 -7.02 -4.87
C ARG A 42 6.93 -6.18 -3.61
N ALA A 43 6.34 -6.57 -2.47
CA ALA A 43 6.61 -5.90 -1.20
C ALA A 43 7.88 -6.45 -0.53
N GLY A 44 8.66 -5.56 0.08
CA GLY A 44 9.88 -5.87 0.83
C GLY A 44 9.90 -5.14 2.17
N LYS A 45 10.94 -5.40 2.98
CA LYS A 45 11.18 -4.66 4.23
C LYS A 45 11.90 -3.34 3.94
N HIS A 46 11.35 -2.24 4.42
CA HIS A 46 11.82 -0.88 4.22
C HIS A 46 11.99 -0.21 5.59
N SER A 47 12.99 0.65 5.74
CA SER A 47 13.01 1.63 6.83
C SER A 47 12.15 2.83 6.41
N PHE A 48 11.42 3.40 7.36
CA PHE A 48 10.51 4.51 7.11
C PHE A 48 11.00 5.75 7.85
N THR A 49 10.94 6.90 7.19
CA THR A 49 11.38 8.18 7.73
C THR A 49 10.39 9.26 7.31
N MET A 50 10.06 10.16 8.23
CA MET A 50 9.29 11.37 7.96
C MET A 50 10.13 12.38 7.15
N ALA A 51 9.47 13.36 6.55
CA ALA A 51 10.14 14.33 5.67
C ALA A 51 11.21 15.18 6.39
N ASP A 52 11.09 15.32 7.71
CA ASP A 52 12.05 16.01 8.59
C ASP A 52 13.21 15.13 9.07
N GLY A 53 13.24 13.86 8.66
CA GLY A 53 14.28 12.91 9.04
C GLY A 53 13.95 12.05 10.26
N GLU A 54 12.78 12.21 10.90
CA GLU A 54 12.41 11.36 12.04
C GLU A 54 12.12 9.92 11.59
N PRO A 55 12.77 8.89 12.19
CA PRO A 55 12.47 7.50 11.85
C PRO A 55 11.08 7.09 12.39
N LEU A 56 10.28 6.45 11.53
CA LEU A 56 9.04 5.80 11.96
C LEU A 56 9.33 4.40 12.50
N PHE A 57 8.43 3.88 13.33
CA PHE A 57 8.52 2.54 13.93
C PHE A 57 9.82 2.31 14.71
N GLU A 58 10.32 3.36 15.37
CA GLU A 58 11.60 3.34 16.11
C GLU A 58 12.79 2.91 15.23
N GLY A 59 12.70 3.12 13.92
CA GLY A 59 13.71 2.71 12.93
C GLY A 59 13.67 1.23 12.55
N THR A 60 12.73 0.44 13.09
CA THR A 60 12.56 -0.98 12.75
C THR A 60 12.07 -1.12 11.30
N PRO A 61 12.75 -1.91 10.44
CA PRO A 61 12.27 -2.13 9.07
C PRO A 61 10.95 -2.89 9.02
N MET A 62 9.96 -2.31 8.33
CA MET A 62 8.61 -2.86 8.18
C MET A 62 8.33 -3.23 6.73
N ILE A 63 7.33 -4.08 6.47
CA ILE A 63 6.83 -4.31 5.12
C ILE A 63 5.82 -3.22 4.77
N ALA A 64 5.99 -2.55 3.64
CA ALA A 64 4.93 -1.79 2.97
C ALA A 64 4.46 -2.53 1.72
N ALA A 65 3.20 -2.96 1.73
CA ALA A 65 2.55 -3.50 0.55
C ALA A 65 1.49 -2.52 0.04
N THR A 66 1.71 -2.03 -1.17
CA THR A 66 0.78 -1.12 -1.84
C THR A 66 -0.16 -1.90 -2.75
N PHE A 67 -1.44 -1.60 -2.66
CA PHE A 67 -2.50 -2.17 -3.45
C PHE A 67 -3.23 -1.06 -4.21
N ALA A 68 -3.52 -1.28 -5.48
CA ALA A 68 -4.34 -0.37 -6.28
C ALA A 68 -5.69 -1.00 -6.56
N ARG A 69 -6.74 -0.19 -6.51
CA ARG A 69 -8.07 -0.56 -6.97
C ARG A 69 -8.09 -0.59 -8.49
N ARG A 70 -8.52 -1.72 -9.05
CA ARG A 70 -8.87 -1.77 -10.47
C ARG A 70 -10.17 -0.99 -10.67
N GLY A 71 -10.11 0.04 -11.53
CA GLY A 71 -11.29 0.72 -12.05
C GLY A 71 -12.16 -0.19 -12.90
#